data_AF-A0AA35TDZ6-F1
#
_entry.id   AF-A0AA35TDZ6-F1
#
_cell.length_a   1.000
_cell.length_b   1.000
_cell.length_c   1.000
_cell.angle_alpha   90.00
_cell.angle_beta   90.00
_cell.angle_gamma   90.00
#
_symmetry.space_group_name_H-M   'P 1'
#
loop_
_entity.id
_entity.type
_entity.pdbx_description
1 polymer ?
#
loop_
_entity_poly.entity_id
_entity_poly.type
_entity_poly.pdbx_seq_one_letter_code
_entity_poly.pdbx_strand_id
1 'polypeptide(L)' 'MQEVLVVNEQPMFGDVTLRLVGRECPSLRTLSCVACHMVTDAGLSCLSTCQRLSDINFSYCPVHHP' A
#
# COMPACT_ATOMS: atom_id res chain seq x y z
N MET A 1 18.01 6.80 5.17
CA MET A 1 17.40 5.47 4.94
C MET A 1 16.15 5.69 4.12
N GLN A 2 16.02 5.05 2.96
CA GLN A 2 14.76 5.06 2.19
C GLN A 2 13.90 3.92 2.72
N GLU A 3 12.69 4.21 3.17
CA GLU A 3 11.71 3.18 3.53
C GLU A 3 10.98 2.77 2.26
N VAL A 4 11.26 1.53 1.83
CA VAL A 4 10.69 0.89 0.65
C VAL A 4 9.97 -0.36 1.13
N LEU A 5 8.67 -0.46 0.85
CA LEU A 5 7.87 -1.64 1.15
C LEU A 5 7.45 -2.30 -0.16
N VAL A 6 7.89 -3.54 -0.38
CA VAL A 6 7.53 -4.34 -1.54
C VAL A 6 6.83 -5.61 -1.07
N VAL A 7 5.65 -5.85 -1.61
CA VAL A 7 4.73 -6.91 -1.22
C VAL A 7 4.11 -7.49 -2.48
N ASN A 8 4.41 -8.73 -2.82
CA ASN A 8 3.92 -9.36 -4.04
C ASN A 8 3.21 -10.67 -3.71
N GLU A 9 2.07 -10.91 -4.36
CA GLU A 9 1.29 -12.15 -4.28
C GLU A 9 0.98 -12.55 -2.83
N GLN A 10 0.73 -11.57 -1.97
CA GLN A 10 0.40 -11.82 -0.57
C GLN A 10 -1.12 -11.97 -0.41
N PRO A 11 -1.63 -13.19 -0.14
CA PRO A 11 -3.07 -13.44 -0.09
C PRO A 11 -3.77 -12.74 1.08
N MET A 12 -3.02 -12.38 2.13
CA MET A 12 -3.53 -11.72 3.34
C MET A 12 -3.19 -10.24 3.41
N PHE A 13 -2.48 -9.70 2.41
CA PHE A 13 -2.14 -8.28 2.41
C PHE A 13 -3.29 -7.47 1.83
N GLY A 14 -3.93 -6.67 2.68
CA GLY A 14 -5.10 -5.87 2.33
C GLY A 14 -5.21 -4.59 3.14
N ASP A 15 -6.39 -3.98 3.12
CA ASP A 15 -6.63 -2.64 3.67
C ASP A 15 -6.24 -2.46 5.13
N VAL A 16 -6.45 -3.50 5.96
CA VAL A 16 -6.06 -3.47 7.38
C VAL A 16 -4.55 -3.31 7.53
N THR A 17 -3.78 -4.05 6.74
CA THR A 17 -2.31 -3.98 6.74
C THR A 17 -1.84 -2.65 6.16
N LEU A 18 -2.45 -2.18 5.07
CA LEU A 18 -2.20 -0.86 4.50
C LEU A 18 -2.42 0.27 5.51
N ARG A 19 -3.46 0.17 6.34
CA ARG A 19 -3.74 1.14 7.40
C ARG A 19 -2.66 1.15 8.49
N LEU A 20 -2.13 -0.02 8.84
CA LEU A 20 -0.97 -0.13 9.74
C LEU A 20 0.26 0.51 9.11
N VAL A 21 0.53 0.23 7.84
CA VAL A 21 1.66 0.85 7.10
C VAL A 21 1.54 2.36 7.08
N GLY A 22 0.37 2.91 6.76
CA GLY A 22 0.14 4.36 6.79
C GLY A 22 0.43 4.99 8.15
N ARG A 23 0.10 4.29 9.24
CA ARG A 23 0.27 4.79 10.61
C ARG A 23 1.71 4.66 11.12
N GLU A 24 2.34 3.51 10.89
CA GLU A 24 3.64 3.16 11.48
C GLU A 24 4.81 3.56 10.58
N CYS A 25 4.58 3.80 9.29
CA CYS A 25 5.62 4.14 8.32
C CYS A 25 5.40 5.51 7.65
N PRO A 26 5.33 6.63 8.39
CA PRO A 26 5.05 7.96 7.82
C PRO A 26 6.18 8.48 6.89
N SER A 27 7.37 7.88 6.95
CA SER A 27 8.52 8.21 6.09
C SER A 27 8.66 7.33 4.85
N LEU A 28 7.69 6.44 4.60
CA LEU A 28 7.64 5.56 3.43
C LEU A 28 7.73 6.39 2.14
N ARG A 29 8.63 5.97 1.24
CA ARG A 29 8.86 6.63 -0.07
C ARG A 29 8.35 5.80 -1.23
N THR A 30 8.47 4.48 -1.13
CA THR A 30 8.08 3.57 -2.19
C THR A 30 7.22 2.45 -1.62
N LEU A 31 6.07 2.21 -2.26
CA LEU A 31 5.17 1.12 -1.94
C LEU A 31 4.81 0.35 -3.21
N SER A 32 5.19 -0.93 -3.25
CA SER A 32 4.82 -1.81 -4.36
C SER A 32 4.01 -2.98 -3.83
N CYS A 33 2.76 -3.07 -4.25
CA CYS A 33 1.84 -4.17 -4.02
C CYS A 33 1.47 -4.79 -5.36
N VAL A 34 1.93 -6.00 -5.65
CA VAL A 34 1.58 -6.70 -6.91
C VAL A 34 0.72 -7.91 -6.61
N ALA A 35 -0.37 -8.10 -7.35
CA ALA A 35 -1.29 -9.24 -7.20
C ALA A 35 -1.79 -9.45 -5.74
N CYS A 36 -1.99 -8.35 -5.01
CA CYS A 36 -2.54 -8.38 -3.64
C CYS A 36 -4.07 -8.15 -3.71
N HIS A 37 -4.81 -9.25 -3.76
CA HIS A 37 -6.26 -9.24 -4.01
C HIS A 37 -7.14 -8.66 -2.89
N MET A 38 -6.56 -8.43 -1.71
CA MET A 38 -7.29 -7.89 -0.55
C MET A 38 -7.10 -6.37 -0.38
N VAL A 39 -6.37 -5.72 -1.30
CA VAL A 39 -6.15 -4.27 -1.31
C VAL A 39 -7.23 -3.59 -2.15
N THR A 40 -7.91 -2.62 -1.55
CA THR A 40 -8.96 -1.80 -2.18
C THR A 40 -8.65 -0.31 -2.07
N ASP A 41 -9.41 0.52 -2.77
CA ASP A 41 -9.34 1.99 -2.69
C ASP A 41 -9.49 2.53 -1.26
N ALA A 42 -10.27 1.85 -0.41
CA ALA A 42 -10.43 2.23 0.98
C ALA A 42 -9.11 2.14 1.77
N GLY A 43 -8.30 1.10 1.51
CA GLY A 43 -6.98 0.93 2.10
C GLY A 43 -5.97 1.98 1.65
N LEU A 44 -6.08 2.44 0.40
CA LEU A 44 -5.19 3.47 -0.15
C LEU A 44 -5.35 4.82 0.53
N SER A 45 -6.55 5.16 1.00
CA SER A 45 -6.81 6.41 1.73
C SER A 45 -5.88 6.58 2.95
N CYS A 46 -5.47 5.46 3.56
CA CYS A 46 -4.60 5.45 4.71
C CYS A 46 -3.15 5.81 4.37
N LEU A 47 -2.75 5.76 3.09
CA LEU A 47 -1.42 6.16 2.64
C LEU A 47 -1.25 7.68 2.58
N SER A 48 -2.33 8.44 2.71
CA SER A 48 -2.28 9.91 2.78
C SER A 48 -1.43 10.44 3.95
N THR A 49 -1.20 9.63 4.98
CA THR A 49 -0.32 9.95 6.11
C THR A 49 1.17 9.82 5.76
N CYS A 50 1.52 9.07 4.72
CA CYS A 50 2.89 8.89 4.24
C CYS A 50 3.28 10.07 3.33
N GLN A 51 3.59 11.22 3.93
CA GLN A 51 3.87 12.47 3.19
C GLN A 51 5.08 12.40 2.25
N ARG A 52 5.92 11.38 2.39
CA ARG A 52 7.13 11.17 1.57
C ARG A 52 6.93 10.15 0.45
N LEU A 53 5.73 9.59 0.34
CA LEU A 53 5.43 8.56 -0.66
C LEU A 53 5.43 9.19 -2.06
N SER A 54 6.36 8.73 -2.90
CA SER A 54 6.55 9.21 -4.28
C SER A 54 6.27 8.13 -5.32
N ASP A 55 6.51 6.86 -4.95
CA ASP A 55 6.45 5.74 -5.87
C ASP A 55 5.44 4.72 -5.37
N ILE A 56 4.41 4.47 -6.17
CA ILE A 56 3.38 3.48 -5.88
C ILE A 56 3.21 2.52 -7.06
N ASN A 57 3.06 1.24 -6.75
CA ASN A 57 2.72 0.21 -7.72
C ASN A 57 1.63 -0.68 -7.13
N PHE A 58 0.47 -0.73 -7.76
CA PHE A 58 -0.66 -1.59 -7.37
C PHE A 58 -1.06 -2.55 -8.50
N SER A 59 -0.10 -2.96 -9.34
CA SER A 59 -0.35 -3.82 -10.48
C SER A 59 -1.07 -5.12 -10.08
N TYR A 60 -2.13 -5.48 -10.81
CA TYR A 60 -2.95 -6.66 -10.52
C TYR A 60 -3.61 -6.67 -9.13
N CYS A 61 -3.72 -5.52 -8.46
CA CYS A 61 -4.58 -5.36 -7.29
C CYS A 61 -5.97 -4.84 -7.73
N PRO A 62 -7.06 -5.19 -7.03
CA PRO A 62 -8.42 -4.78 -7.39
C PRO A 62 -8.74 -3.32 -6.98
N VAL A 63 -7.78 -2.41 -7.11
CA VAL A 63 -7.85 -0.97 -6.74
C VAL A 63 -8.69 -0.13 -7.72
N HIS A 64 -9.77 -0.69 -8.26
CA HIS A 64 -10.67 -0.01 -9.21
C HIS A 64 -12.06 -0.65 -9.19
N HIS A 65 -12.69 -0.73 -8.02
CA HIS A 65 -14.11 -1.04 -7.96
C HIS A 65 -14.84 0.10 -7.21
N PRO A 66 -15.62 0.93 -7.92
CA PRO A 66 -16.42 2.00 -7.31
C PRO A 66 -17.51 1.44 -6.39
#